data_AF-A0A935R4I9-F1
#
_entry.id   AF-A0A935R4I9-F1
#
_cell.length_a   1.000
_cell.length_b   1.000
_cell.length_c   1.000
_cell.angle_alpha   90.00
_cell.angle_beta   90.00
_cell.angle_gamma   90.00
#
_symmetry.space_group_name_H-M   'P 1'
#
loop_
_entity.id
_entity.type
_entity.pdbx_description
1 polymer ?
#
loop_
_entity_poly.entity_id
_entity_poly.type
_entity_poly.pdbx_seq_one_letter_code
_entity_poly.pdbx_strand_id
1 'polypeptide(L)'
;MKERLRIVLLRERRPFPAASLLAQAEANIRELRGLVPDVELHEVSVFAEDEAVVLGDNVLRAARTLVLDGVTDVVVDWSALSIGGAFPLVKLLLARSDQGNTPFNVHVMVVASSPLDRTITRLVKAPRSSGAMRAPWRTRP
;
A
#
# COMPACT_ATOMS: atom_id res chain seq x y z
N MET A 1 -7.81 -28.71 0.91
CA MET A 1 -7.75 -27.53 0.00
C MET A 1 -7.22 -26.27 0.68
N LYS A 2 -7.53 -26.00 1.97
CA LYS A 2 -7.09 -24.80 2.71
C LYS A 2 -5.57 -24.66 2.93
N GLU A 3 -4.77 -25.70 2.68
CA GLU A 3 -3.32 -25.71 2.95
C GLU A 3 -2.45 -25.31 1.75
N ARG A 4 -3.04 -25.05 0.57
CA ARG A 4 -2.28 -24.65 -0.63
C ARG A 4 -2.38 -23.17 -0.96
N LEU A 5 -3.06 -22.38 -0.13
CA LEU A 5 -3.30 -20.97 -0.36
C LEU A 5 -2.74 -20.17 0.79
N ARG A 6 -1.88 -19.21 0.47
CA ARG A 6 -1.37 -18.18 1.37
C ARG A 6 -1.76 -16.82 0.83
N ILE A 7 -2.13 -15.92 1.71
CA ILE A 7 -2.40 -14.52 1.38
C ILE A 7 -1.31 -13.64 2.00
N VAL A 8 -0.76 -12.74 1.21
CA VAL A 8 0.13 -11.67 1.66
C VAL A 8 -0.57 -10.34 1.43
N LEU A 9 -0.87 -9.62 2.50
CA LEU A 9 -1.55 -8.34 2.47
C LEU A 9 -0.53 -7.21 2.55
N LEU A 10 -0.59 -6.27 1.62
CA LEU A 10 0.18 -5.03 1.68
C LEU A 10 -0.74 -3.88 2.06
N ARG A 11 -0.52 -3.29 3.23
CA ARG A 11 -1.28 -2.12 3.70
C ARG A 11 -0.43 -0.86 3.59
N GLU A 12 -0.85 0.05 2.73
CA GLU A 12 -0.28 1.38 2.66
C GLU A 12 -0.57 2.19 3.92
N ARG A 13 0.47 2.65 4.60
CA ARG A 13 0.37 3.62 5.69
C ARG A 13 0.51 5.03 5.12
N ARG A 14 -0.58 5.79 5.24
CA ARG A 14 -0.64 7.22 4.91
C ARG A 14 -0.85 8.03 6.19
N PRO A 15 -0.30 9.25 6.28
CA PRO A 15 -0.62 10.16 7.37
C PRO A 15 -2.12 10.43 7.43
N PHE A 16 -2.70 10.41 8.63
CA PHE A 16 -4.10 10.79 8.89
C PHE A 16 -5.14 9.99 8.07
N PRO A 17 -5.15 8.64 8.16
CA PRO A 17 -6.17 7.86 7.47
C PRO A 17 -7.56 8.16 8.04
N ALA A 18 -8.59 8.19 7.19
CA ALA A 18 -9.96 8.29 7.65
C ALA A 18 -10.32 7.06 8.51
N ALA A 19 -10.86 7.28 9.70
CA ALA A 19 -11.16 6.21 10.65
C ALA A 19 -12.11 5.14 10.07
N SER A 20 -13.06 5.56 9.22
CA SER A 20 -13.98 4.66 8.52
C SER A 20 -13.26 3.70 7.56
N LEU A 21 -12.25 4.17 6.83
CA LEU A 21 -11.45 3.34 5.91
C LEU A 21 -10.58 2.36 6.68
N LEU A 22 -10.02 2.78 7.82
CA LEU A 22 -9.25 1.89 8.69
C LEU A 22 -10.15 0.78 9.25
N ALA A 23 -11.35 1.12 9.72
CA ALA A 23 -12.31 0.14 10.24
C ALA A 23 -12.75 -0.87 9.17
N GLN A 24 -12.99 -0.42 7.93
CA GLN A 24 -13.28 -1.30 6.80
C GLN A 24 -12.10 -2.20 6.45
N ALA A 25 -10.87 -1.67 6.43
CA ALA A 25 -9.68 -2.47 6.20
C ALA A 25 -9.51 -3.56 7.27
N GLU A 26 -9.73 -3.23 8.55
CA GLU A 26 -9.68 -4.22 9.63
C GLU A 26 -10.78 -5.29 9.50
N ALA A 27 -12.00 -4.91 9.06
CA ALA A 27 -13.07 -5.87 8.80
C ALA A 27 -12.68 -6.85 7.68
N ASN A 28 -12.19 -6.34 6.55
CA ASN A 28 -11.76 -7.16 5.42
C ASN A 28 -10.63 -8.13 5.81
N ILE A 29 -9.66 -7.69 6.60
CA ILE A 29 -8.57 -8.57 7.07
C ILE A 29 -9.11 -9.69 7.97
N ARG A 30 -10.06 -9.38 8.86
CA ARG A 30 -10.70 -10.40 9.70
C ARG A 30 -11.45 -11.44 8.86
N GLU A 31 -12.18 -11.00 7.84
CA GLU A 31 -12.88 -11.91 6.93
C GLU A 31 -11.90 -12.80 6.16
N LEU A 32 -10.83 -12.23 5.60
CA LEU A 32 -9.80 -13.00 4.88
C LEU A 32 -9.11 -14.04 5.77
N ARG A 33 -8.79 -13.68 7.02
CA ARG A 33 -8.25 -14.61 8.03
C ARG A 33 -9.21 -15.72 8.43
N GLY A 34 -10.53 -15.48 8.33
CA GLY A 34 -11.55 -16.52 8.53
C GLY A 34 -11.62 -17.52 7.37
N LEU A 35 -11.26 -17.09 6.16
CA LEU A 35 -11.31 -17.89 4.94
C LEU A 35 -10.02 -18.70 4.69
N VAL A 36 -8.87 -18.06 4.90
CA VAL A 36 -7.54 -18.63 4.66
C VAL A 36 -6.73 -18.64 5.96
N PRO A 37 -6.15 -19.78 6.35
CA PRO A 37 -5.41 -19.88 7.60
C PRO A 37 -4.04 -19.20 7.55
N ASP A 38 -3.40 -19.17 6.38
CA ASP A 38 -2.08 -18.56 6.18
C ASP A 38 -2.23 -17.15 5.58
N VAL A 39 -2.26 -16.14 6.45
CA VAL A 39 -2.41 -14.73 6.09
C VAL A 39 -1.35 -13.89 6.78
N GLU A 40 -0.45 -13.32 5.98
CA GLU A 40 0.57 -12.36 6.42
C GLU A 40 0.14 -10.93 6.09
N LEU A 41 0.46 -9.96 6.97
CA LEU A 41 0.20 -8.54 6.74
C LEU A 41 1.51 -7.77 6.86
N HIS A 42 1.90 -7.09 5.78
CA HIS A 42 2.97 -6.10 5.78
C HIS A 42 2.40 -4.71 5.66
N GLU A 43 2.89 -3.82 6.50
CA GLU A 43 2.56 -2.41 6.44
C GLU A 43 3.71 -1.66 5.76
N VAL A 44 3.37 -0.86 4.76
CA VAL A 44 4.34 -0.15 3.93
C VAL A 44 4.04 1.35 3.98
N SER A 45 5.00 2.13 4.48
CA SER A 45 4.86 3.59 4.50
C SER A 45 4.89 4.14 3.08
N VAL A 46 3.95 5.03 2.77
CA VAL A 46 3.92 5.72 1.47
C VAL A 46 4.97 6.84 1.41
N PHE A 47 5.17 7.51 2.55
CA PHE A 47 6.10 8.63 2.71
C PHE A 47 7.14 8.32 3.78
N ALA A 48 8.35 8.82 3.59
CA ALA A 48 9.38 8.89 4.61
C ALA A 48 9.14 10.11 5.54
N GLU A 49 9.98 10.26 6.57
CA GLU A 49 9.86 11.35 7.55
C GLU A 49 10.02 12.74 6.92
N ASP A 50 10.81 12.84 5.84
CA ASP A 50 11.03 14.05 5.05
C ASP A 50 9.94 14.28 3.97
N GLU A 51 8.83 13.56 4.06
CA GLU A 51 7.72 13.56 3.11
C GLU A 51 8.08 13.01 1.70
N ALA A 52 9.27 12.42 1.51
CA ALA A 52 9.64 11.78 0.24
C ALA A 52 8.81 10.52 -0.03
N VAL A 53 8.40 10.29 -1.28
CA VAL A 53 7.64 9.08 -1.68
C VAL A 53 8.57 7.88 -1.70
N VAL A 54 8.30 6.89 -0.83
CA VAL A 54 9.13 5.68 -0.65
C VAL A 54 8.34 4.38 -0.82
N LEU A 55 7.07 4.47 -1.21
CA LEU A 55 6.16 3.31 -1.31
C LEU A 55 6.75 2.16 -2.14
N GLY A 56 7.28 2.45 -3.33
CA GLY A 56 7.78 1.43 -4.24
C GLY A 56 8.93 0.61 -3.64
N ASP A 57 9.90 1.26 -2.99
CA ASP A 57 11.01 0.57 -2.34
C ASP A 57 10.54 -0.27 -1.15
N ASN A 58 9.63 0.28 -0.34
CA ASN A 58 9.07 -0.44 0.81
C ASN A 58 8.28 -1.69 0.38
N VAL A 59 7.50 -1.59 -0.70
CA VAL A 59 6.80 -2.75 -1.27
C VAL A 59 7.79 -3.79 -1.80
N LEU A 60 8.83 -3.37 -2.53
CA LEU A 60 9.86 -4.30 -3.01
C LEU A 60 10.59 -5.00 -1.85
N ARG A 61 10.87 -4.28 -0.76
CA ARG A 61 11.50 -4.85 0.43
C ARG A 61 10.64 -5.94 1.06
N ALA A 62 9.34 -5.69 1.23
CA ALA A 62 8.40 -6.70 1.71
C ALA A 62 8.27 -7.87 0.72
N ALA A 63 8.19 -7.60 -0.58
CA ALA A 63 8.04 -8.65 -1.59
C ALA A 63 9.28 -9.56 -1.72
N ARG A 64 10.47 -9.05 -1.42
CA ARG A 64 11.72 -9.84 -1.45
C ARG A 64 11.82 -10.86 -0.32
N THR A 65 11.12 -10.67 0.80
CA THR A 65 11.11 -11.65 1.89
C THR A 65 10.20 -12.84 1.61
N LEU A 66 9.39 -12.78 0.55
CA LEU A 66 8.49 -13.87 0.18
C LEU A 66 9.27 -15.07 -0.34
N VAL A 67 9.02 -16.22 0.29
CA VAL A 67 9.44 -17.55 -0.16
C VAL A 67 8.39 -18.05 -1.16
N LEU A 68 8.81 -18.26 -2.40
CA LEU A 68 7.95 -18.66 -3.52
C LEU A 68 8.30 -20.05 -4.08
N ASP A 69 9.20 -20.79 -3.42
CA ASP A 69 9.58 -22.13 -3.85
C ASP A 69 8.37 -23.06 -3.82
N GLY A 70 8.11 -23.76 -4.93
CA GLY A 70 6.94 -24.62 -5.09
C GLY A 70 5.60 -23.90 -5.30
N VAL A 71 5.59 -22.56 -5.35
CA VAL A 71 4.41 -21.79 -5.77
C VAL A 71 4.27 -21.90 -7.29
N THR A 72 3.07 -22.24 -7.77
CA THR A 72 2.78 -22.34 -9.21
C THR A 72 2.17 -21.06 -9.77
N ASP A 73 1.43 -20.32 -8.93
CA ASP A 73 0.65 -19.16 -9.34
C ASP A 73 0.71 -18.08 -8.25
N VAL A 74 1.01 -16.86 -8.66
CA VAL A 74 0.91 -15.66 -7.84
C VAL A 74 -0.17 -14.77 -8.43
N VAL A 75 -1.23 -14.53 -7.66
CA VAL A 75 -2.31 -13.61 -8.03
C VAL A 75 -2.10 -12.29 -7.28
N VAL A 76 -1.92 -11.21 -8.03
CA VAL A 76 -1.79 -9.85 -7.49
C VAL A 76 -3.13 -9.15 -7.65
N ASP A 77 -3.83 -8.96 -6.53
CA ASP A 77 -4.97 -8.04 -6.46
C ASP A 77 -4.45 -6.61 -6.28
N TRP A 78 -4.58 -5.82 -7.33
CA TRP A 78 -4.21 -4.40 -7.37
C TRP A 78 -5.44 -3.49 -7.33
N SER A 79 -6.55 -3.94 -6.74
CA SER A 79 -7.75 -3.10 -6.65
C SER A 79 -7.60 -1.96 -5.62
N ALA A 80 -6.78 -2.16 -4.59
CA ALA A 80 -6.60 -1.21 -3.47
C ALA A 80 -5.15 -0.75 -3.24
N LEU A 81 -4.21 -1.14 -4.11
CA LEU A 81 -2.80 -0.76 -4.03
C LEU A 81 -2.55 0.43 -4.98
N SER A 82 -1.74 1.40 -4.58
CA SER A 82 -1.36 2.50 -5.47
C SER A 82 -0.44 2.01 -6.57
N ILE A 83 -0.51 2.66 -7.73
CA ILE A 83 0.37 2.36 -8.88
C ILE A 83 1.86 2.38 -8.51
N GLY A 84 2.27 3.28 -7.62
CA GLY A 84 3.65 3.40 -7.15
C GLY A 84 4.15 2.17 -6.36
N GLY A 85 3.26 1.36 -5.80
CA GLY A 85 3.59 0.09 -5.15
C GLY A 85 3.37 -1.12 -6.07
N ALA A 86 2.26 -1.13 -6.80
CA ALA A 86 1.86 -2.29 -7.58
C ALA A 86 2.73 -2.55 -8.81
N PHE A 87 3.08 -1.50 -9.57
CA PHE A 87 3.93 -1.66 -10.75
C PHE A 87 5.30 -2.30 -10.42
N PRO A 88 6.08 -1.79 -9.45
CA PRO A 88 7.35 -2.43 -9.11
C PRO A 88 7.17 -3.84 -8.52
N LEU A 89 6.10 -4.11 -7.77
CA LEU A 89 5.78 -5.44 -7.28
C LEU A 89 5.61 -6.45 -8.41
N VAL A 90 4.72 -6.16 -9.37
CA VAL A 90 4.46 -7.04 -10.51
C VAL A 90 5.72 -7.25 -11.34
N LYS A 91 6.50 -6.18 -11.59
CA LYS A 91 7.78 -6.27 -12.29
C LYS A 91 8.77 -7.18 -11.57
N LEU A 92 8.87 -7.10 -10.24
CA LEU A 92 9.73 -7.99 -9.46
C LEU A 92 9.26 -9.45 -9.56
N LEU A 93 7.96 -9.71 -9.44
CA LEU A 93 7.41 -11.06 -9.48
C LEU A 93 7.64 -11.73 -10.84
N LEU A 94 7.43 -11.00 -11.94
CA LEU A 94 7.76 -11.48 -13.29
C LEU A 94 9.24 -11.83 -13.41
N ALA A 95 10.13 -10.92 -12.97
CA ALA A 95 11.56 -11.17 -13.01
C ALA A 95 11.98 -12.39 -12.17
N ARG A 96 11.37 -12.60 -10.99
CA ARG A 96 11.63 -13.77 -10.14
C ARG A 96 11.13 -15.06 -10.78
N SER A 97 10.01 -15.02 -11.51
CA SER A 97 9.51 -16.18 -12.26
C SER A 97 10.45 -16.53 -13.41
N ASP A 98 10.88 -15.54 -14.20
CA ASP A 98 11.77 -15.73 -15.35
C ASP A 98 13.18 -16.23 -14.96
N GLN A 99 13.67 -15.83 -13.78
CA GLN A 99 15.02 -16.16 -13.29
C GLN A 99 15.06 -17.40 -12.39
N GLY A 100 13.90 -17.92 -11.97
CA GLY A 100 13.82 -19.03 -11.03
C GLY A 100 14.06 -20.40 -11.68
N ASN A 101 14.53 -21.36 -10.89
CA ASN A 101 14.61 -22.77 -11.32
C ASN A 101 13.23 -23.42 -11.47
N THR A 102 12.19 -22.82 -10.88
CA THR A 102 10.80 -23.27 -10.98
C THR A 102 9.94 -22.04 -11.30
N PRO A 103 9.59 -21.83 -12.58
CA PRO A 103 8.78 -20.68 -12.97
C PRO A 103 7.35 -20.80 -12.42
N PHE A 104 6.73 -19.65 -12.18
CA PHE A 104 5.34 -19.53 -11.72
C PHE A 104 4.57 -18.50 -12.54
N ASN A 105 3.25 -18.67 -12.66
CA ASN A 105 2.42 -17.71 -13.39
C ASN A 105 2.15 -16.48 -12.53
N VAL A 106 2.24 -15.30 -13.13
CA VAL A 106 1.84 -14.05 -12.49
C VAL A 106 0.52 -13.58 -13.10
N HIS A 107 -0.53 -13.56 -12.29
CA HIS A 107 -1.85 -13.09 -12.68
C HIS A 107 -2.11 -11.75 -12.01
N VAL A 108 -2.53 -10.74 -12.76
CA VAL A 108 -2.87 -9.42 -12.21
C VAL A 108 -4.37 -9.20 -12.35
N MET A 109 -5.01 -8.90 -11.23
CA MET A 109 -6.43 -8.55 -11.17
C MET A 109 -6.58 -7.11 -10.68
N VAL A 110 -7.47 -6.37 -11.32
CA VAL A 110 -7.86 -5.02 -10.89
C VAL A 110 -9.37 -4.93 -10.96
N VAL A 111 -9.99 -4.59 -9.83
CA VAL A 111 -11.40 -4.26 -9.73
C VAL A 111 -11.49 -2.75 -9.51
N ALA A 112 -11.78 -2.02 -10.58
CA ALA A 112 -11.96 -0.57 -10.52
C ALA A 112 -13.40 -0.22 -10.16
N SER A 113 -13.58 0.85 -9.37
CA SER A 113 -14.89 1.41 -9.07
C SER A 113 -14.87 2.91 -9.36
N SER A 114 -15.36 3.29 -10.53
CA SER A 114 -15.39 4.69 -10.97
C SER A 114 -16.05 5.65 -9.96
N PRO A 115 -17.13 5.29 -9.26
CA PRO A 115 -17.69 6.14 -8.21
C PRO A 115 -16.75 6.33 -7.01
N LEU A 116 -16.05 5.28 -6.56
CA LEU A 116 -15.10 5.37 -5.45
C LEU A 116 -13.89 6.24 -5.84
N ASP A 117 -13.36 6.06 -7.04
CA ASP A 117 -12.20 6.83 -7.52
C ASP A 117 -12.48 8.34 -7.57
N ARG A 118 -13.72 8.73 -7.91
CA ARG A 118 -14.16 10.13 -7.91
C ARG A 118 -14.19 10.76 -6.52
N THR A 119 -14.25 9.97 -5.45
CA THR A 119 -14.22 10.46 -4.07
C THR A 119 -12.81 10.75 -3.57
N ILE A 120 -11.77 10.37 -4.31
CA ILE A 120 -10.37 10.64 -3.96
C ILE A 120 -10.10 12.14 -4.14
N THR A 121 -10.15 12.87 -3.04
CA THR A 121 -9.80 14.31 -2.99
C THR A 121 -8.38 14.52 -2.50
N ARG A 122 -7.67 15.51 -3.04
CA ARG A 122 -6.40 15.95 -2.45
C ARG A 122 -6.65 16.52 -1.05
N LEU A 123 -5.91 16.02 -0.06
CA LEU A 123 -5.81 16.70 1.23
C LEU A 123 -4.98 17.98 1.03
N VAL A 124 -5.63 19.14 1.10
CA VAL A 124 -4.93 20.42 1.23
C VAL A 124 -4.50 20.52 2.69
N LYS A 125 -3.18 20.52 2.95
CA LYS A 125 -2.62 20.79 4.28
C LYS A 125 -3.17 22.14 4.74
N ALA A 126 -3.90 22.18 5.86
CA ALA A 126 -4.35 23.44 6.44
C ALA A 126 -3.13 24.37 6.56
N PRO A 127 -3.24 25.66 6.18
CA PRO A 127 -2.14 26.58 6.30
C PRO A 127 -1.65 26.54 7.75
N ARG A 128 -0.34 26.36 7.94
CA ARG A 128 0.30 26.55 9.25
C ARG A 128 -0.24 27.87 9.78
N SER A 129 -0.93 27.86 10.91
CA SER A 129 -1.32 29.10 11.58
C SER A 129 -0.04 29.90 11.78
N SER A 130 0.15 30.92 10.95
CA SER A 130 1.17 31.92 11.19
C SER A 130 0.74 32.56 12.51
N GLY A 131 1.45 32.20 13.59
CA GLY A 131 1.40 32.95 14.82
C GLY A 131 1.79 34.37 14.46
N ALA A 132 0.79 35.22 14.28
CA ALA A 132 0.96 36.63 14.02
C ALA A 132 1.52 37.26 15.29
N MET A 133 2.84 37.20 15.48
CA MET A 133 3.52 38.05 16.44
C MET A 133 3.69 39.41 15.76
N ARG A 134 2.67 40.26 15.85
CA ARG A 134 2.79 41.68 15.49
C ARG A 134 3.74 42.34 16.49
N ALA A 135 4.96 42.66 16.06
CA ALA A 135 5.86 43.53 16.80
C ALA A 135 5.40 45.00 16.64
N PRO A 136 5.27 45.79 17.72
CA PRO A 136 4.90 47.20 17.63
C PRO A 136 6.16 48.08 17.68
N TRP A 137 6.66 48.53 16.51
CA TRP A 137 7.54 49.70 16.34
C TRP A 137 7.78 49.88 14.83
N ARG A 138 7.73 51.05 14.19
CA ARG A 138 8.03 52.43 14.58
C ARG A 138 6.93 53.36 14.08
N THR A 139 6.55 54.31 14.92
CA THR A 139 6.22 55.66 14.46
C THR A 139 7.34 56.60 14.92
N ARG A 140 7.52 57.64 14.11
CA ARG A 140 8.18 58.93 14.34
C ARG A 140 9.49 59.15 13.58
N PRO A 141 9.81 60.41 13.24
CA PRO A 141 8.95 61.58 12.93
C PRO A 141 8.94 61.90 11.43
#